data_AF-A0A1I7GIY3-F1
#
_entry.id   AF-A0A1I7GIY3-F1
#
_cell.length_a   1.000
_cell.length_b   1.000
_cell.length_c   1.000
_cell.angle_alpha   90.00
_cell.angle_beta   90.00
_cell.angle_gamma   90.00
#
_symmetry.space_group_name_H-M   'P 1'
#
loop_
_entity.id
_entity.type
_entity.pdbx_description
1 polymer ?
#
loop_
_entity_poly.entity_id
_entity_poly.type
_entity_poly.pdbx_seq_one_letter_code
_entity_poly.pdbx_strand_id
1 'polypeptide(L)'
;MEGKINKSKEYVVENFDIPKDAIFKIPKIIIDGNKKITIENHGGIGEFKRDELKINTSIGIIKLQGDNFEILYIGENTLIISGNLKNFECEGYRKYGK
;
A
#
# COMPACT_ATOMS: atom_id res chain seq x y z
N MET A 1 -9.07 -6.72 29.83
CA MET A 1 -9.22 -8.09 29.32
C MET A 1 -9.04 -8.04 27.80
N GLU A 2 -7.82 -8.25 27.34
CA GLU A 2 -7.46 -8.31 25.92
C GLU A 2 -7.55 -9.75 25.40
N GLY A 3 -7.80 -9.87 24.10
CA GLY A 3 -7.38 -11.02 23.31
C GLY A 3 -8.43 -12.11 23.05
N LYS A 4 -9.32 -11.86 22.09
CA LYS A 4 -9.95 -12.95 21.31
C LYS A 4 -9.66 -12.71 19.83
N ILE A 5 -8.49 -13.15 19.41
CA ILE A 5 -8.12 -13.22 18.00
C ILE A 5 -8.81 -14.46 17.43
N ASN A 6 -9.66 -14.23 16.43
CA ASN A 6 -10.51 -15.24 15.80
C ASN A 6 -9.69 -16.30 15.06
N LYS A 7 -9.45 -17.44 15.71
CA LYS A 7 -8.84 -18.68 15.16
C LYS A 7 -9.53 -19.26 13.92
N SER A 8 -10.68 -18.72 13.51
CA SER A 8 -11.47 -19.22 12.38
C SER A 8 -11.01 -18.74 11.00
N LYS A 9 -10.16 -17.70 10.90
CA LYS A 9 -9.62 -17.27 9.60
C LYS A 9 -8.40 -18.08 9.14
N GLU A 10 -7.61 -18.61 10.06
CA GLU A 10 -6.39 -19.38 9.72
C GLU A 10 -6.71 -20.79 9.20
N TYR A 11 -7.76 -21.43 9.74
CA TYR A 11 -8.15 -22.80 9.37
C TYR A 11 -8.74 -22.96 7.96
N VAL A 12 -9.18 -21.88 7.30
CA VAL A 12 -9.80 -21.96 5.96
C VAL A 12 -8.74 -21.90 4.84
N VAL A 13 -7.51 -21.50 5.18
CA VAL A 13 -6.43 -21.27 4.20
C VAL A 13 -5.62 -22.53 3.89
N GLU A 14 -5.60 -23.53 4.78
CA GLU A 14 -4.84 -24.77 4.57
C GLU A 14 -5.49 -25.74 3.57
N ASN A 15 -6.78 -25.56 3.23
CA ASN A 15 -7.53 -26.46 2.34
C ASN A 15 -7.93 -25.85 0.99
N PHE A 16 -7.48 -24.64 0.68
CA PHE A 16 -7.72 -24.01 -0.61
C PHE A 16 -6.36 -23.75 -1.26
N ASP A 17 -6.12 -24.35 -2.43
CA ASP A 17 -5.02 -24.04 -3.37
C ASP A 17 -5.14 -22.60 -3.95
N ILE A 18 -5.58 -21.64 -3.14
CA ILE A 18 -5.61 -20.24 -3.50
C ILE A 18 -4.15 -19.76 -3.45
N PRO A 19 -3.60 -19.24 -4.57
CA PRO A 19 -2.26 -18.68 -4.57
C PRO A 19 -2.17 -17.63 -3.46
N LYS A 20 -1.15 -17.74 -2.60
CA LYS A 20 -0.91 -16.85 -1.45
C LYS A 20 -1.14 -15.38 -1.82
N ASP A 21 -0.71 -14.99 -3.02
CA ASP A 21 -0.80 -13.63 -3.57
C ASP A 21 -2.23 -13.08 -3.65
N ALA A 22 -3.25 -13.94 -3.81
CA ALA A 22 -4.65 -13.55 -3.85
C ALA A 22 -5.22 -13.16 -2.47
N ILE A 23 -4.56 -13.53 -1.38
CA ILE A 23 -5.02 -13.27 0.00
C ILE A 23 -4.32 -12.05 0.61
N PHE A 24 -3.05 -11.81 0.27
CA PHE A 24 -2.20 -10.90 1.04
C PHE A 24 -2.36 -9.39 0.75
N LYS A 25 -3.32 -8.97 -0.11
CA LYS A 25 -3.52 -7.54 -0.50
C LYS A 25 -2.18 -6.83 -0.71
N ILE A 26 -1.29 -7.45 -1.49
CA ILE A 26 0.05 -6.92 -1.73
C ILE A 26 -0.10 -5.62 -2.54
N PRO A 27 0.54 -4.51 -2.12
CA PRO A 27 0.43 -3.25 -2.84
C PRO A 27 1.06 -3.36 -4.22
N LYS A 28 0.38 -2.81 -5.23
CA LYS A 28 0.90 -2.72 -6.59
C LYS A 28 1.00 -1.26 -6.98
N ILE A 29 2.19 -0.86 -7.42
CA ILE A 29 2.48 0.50 -7.88
C ILE A 29 2.59 0.47 -9.40
N ILE A 30 1.84 1.32 -10.09
CA ILE A 30 1.88 1.52 -11.53
C ILE A 30 2.25 2.98 -11.77
N ILE A 31 3.31 3.24 -12.53
CA ILE A 31 3.77 4.59 -12.83
C ILE A 31 3.72 4.79 -14.35
N ASP A 32 2.86 5.70 -14.80
CA ASP A 32 2.77 6.11 -16.20
C ASP A 32 3.69 7.32 -16.42
N GLY A 33 4.92 7.04 -16.88
CA GLY A 33 5.98 8.04 -17.03
C GLY A 33 6.45 8.56 -15.66
N ASN A 34 6.42 9.87 -15.45
CA ASN A 34 6.60 10.47 -14.13
C ASN A 34 5.39 11.33 -13.70
N LYS A 35 4.26 11.18 -14.39
CA LYS A 35 3.11 12.09 -14.28
C LYS A 35 1.92 11.55 -13.52
N LYS A 36 1.77 10.22 -13.49
CA LYS A 36 0.64 9.56 -12.85
C LYS A 36 1.11 8.30 -12.14
N ILE A 37 0.74 8.17 -10.88
CA ILE A 37 1.01 7.02 -10.03
C ILE A 37 -0.34 6.42 -9.62
N THR A 38 -0.51 5.13 -9.85
CA THR A 38 -1.63 4.35 -9.32
C THR A 38 -1.10 3.38 -8.28
N ILE A 39 -1.71 3.35 -7.11
CA ILE A 39 -1.41 2.40 -6.05
C ILE A 39 -2.67 1.59 -5.76
N GLU A 40 -2.58 0.28 -6.01
CA GLU A 40 -3.60 -0.68 -5.63
C GLU A 40 -3.25 -1.33 -4.28
N ASN A 41 -4.26 -1.78 -3.55
CA ASN A 41 -4.18 -2.32 -2.20
C ASN A 41 -3.48 -1.37 -1.21
N HIS A 42 -3.75 -0.06 -1.32
CA HIS A 42 -3.29 0.89 -0.31
C HIS A 42 -4.10 0.72 0.99
N GLY A 43 -3.44 1.00 2.12
CA GLY A 43 -4.05 1.16 3.44
C GLY A 43 -4.47 2.61 3.74
N GLY A 44 -4.31 3.52 2.78
CA GLY A 44 -4.67 4.94 2.89
C GLY A 44 -3.46 5.86 2.86
N ILE A 45 -3.72 7.17 2.82
CA ILE A 45 -2.68 8.21 2.80
C ILE A 45 -2.31 8.55 4.24
N GLY A 46 -1.05 8.33 4.60
CA GLY A 46 -0.50 8.69 5.92
C GLY A 46 -0.03 10.14 5.98
N GLU A 47 0.56 10.66 4.89
CA GLU A 47 0.99 12.04 4.78
C GLU A 47 0.81 12.53 3.33
N PHE A 48 0.34 13.77 3.17
CA PHE A 48 0.18 14.40 1.86
C PHE A 48 0.70 15.84 1.89
N LYS A 49 1.74 16.09 1.09
CA LYS A 49 2.31 17.40 0.79
C LYS A 49 2.45 17.54 -0.72
N ARG A 50 2.66 18.77 -1.20
CA ARG A 50 2.87 19.03 -2.64
C ARG A 50 4.10 18.31 -3.20
N ASP A 51 5.08 18.02 -2.37
CA ASP A 51 6.38 17.47 -2.72
C ASP A 51 6.66 16.07 -2.14
N GLU A 52 5.82 15.60 -1.21
CA GLU A 52 5.96 14.29 -0.57
C GLU A 52 4.61 13.65 -0.26
N LEU A 53 4.48 12.36 -0.59
CA LEU A 53 3.38 11.52 -0.11
C LEU A 53 3.93 10.32 0.64
N LYS A 54 3.26 9.96 1.74
CA LYS A 54 3.46 8.68 2.43
C LYS A 54 2.16 7.89 2.39
N ILE A 55 2.21 6.69 1.83
CA ILE A 55 1.05 5.85 1.57
C ILE A 55 1.23 4.56 2.34
N ASN A 56 0.31 4.29 3.25
CA ASN A 56 0.33 3.09 4.06
C ASN A 56 -0.08 1.90 3.19
N THR A 57 0.48 0.73 3.44
CA THR A 57 0.12 -0.53 2.79
C THR A 57 0.12 -1.67 3.81
N SER A 58 -0.30 -2.85 3.38
CA SER A 58 -0.28 -4.08 4.21
C SER A 58 1.13 -4.53 4.59
N ILE A 59 2.16 -4.16 3.81
CA ILE A 59 3.53 -4.63 3.99
C ILE A 59 4.53 -3.54 4.39
N GLY A 60 4.12 -2.28 4.40
CA GLY A 60 5.00 -1.16 4.68
C GLY A 60 4.44 0.20 4.27
N ILE A 61 5.32 1.19 4.14
CA ILE A 61 5.00 2.54 3.68
C ILE A 61 5.66 2.75 2.30
N ILE A 62 4.87 3.26 1.35
CA ILE A 62 5.37 3.77 0.08
C ILE A 62 5.56 5.28 0.24
N LYS A 63 6.78 5.76 0.04
CA LYS A 63 7.10 7.19 -0.02
C LYS A 63 7.24 7.62 -1.47
N LEU A 64 6.54 8.67 -1.86
CA LEU A 64 6.69 9.32 -3.15
C LEU A 64 7.26 10.72 -2.93
N GLN A 65 8.29 11.07 -3.68
CA GLN A 65 8.94 12.38 -3.62
C GLN A 65 8.94 13.01 -5.00
N GLY A 66 8.60 14.29 -5.08
CA GLY A 66 8.30 14.95 -6.34
C GLY A 66 7.84 16.39 -6.17
N ASP A 67 7.04 16.87 -7.11
CA ASP A 67 6.39 18.18 -7.02
C ASP A 67 4.99 18.16 -7.63
N ASN A 68 4.13 19.07 -7.17
CA ASN A 68 2.77 19.28 -7.65
C ASN A 68 1.91 18.01 -7.60
N PHE A 69 2.02 17.25 -6.50
CA PHE A 69 1.16 16.10 -6.32
C PHE A 69 -0.31 16.50 -6.11
N GLU A 70 -1.21 15.79 -6.76
CA GLU A 70 -2.66 15.92 -6.60
C GLU A 70 -3.32 14.54 -6.57
N ILE A 71 -4.34 14.36 -5.75
CA ILE A 71 -5.12 13.12 -5.69
C ILE A 71 -6.19 13.21 -6.78
N LEU A 72 -6.07 12.37 -7.82
CA LEU A 72 -7.07 12.26 -8.88
C LEU A 72 -8.23 11.34 -8.48
N TYR A 73 -7.95 10.30 -7.69
CA TYR A 73 -8.95 9.35 -7.24
C TYR A 73 -8.51 8.68 -5.94
N ILE A 74 -9.45 8.48 -5.01
CA ILE A 74 -9.27 7.67 -3.81
C ILE A 74 -10.46 6.73 -3.64
N GLY A 75 -10.19 5.43 -3.73
CA GLY A 75 -11.13 4.36 -3.45
C GLY A 75 -10.69 3.53 -2.25
N GLU A 76 -11.41 2.44 -1.98
CA GLU A 76 -11.05 1.52 -0.89
C GLU A 76 -9.70 0.83 -1.14
N ASN A 77 -9.45 0.41 -2.38
CA ASN A 77 -8.22 -0.30 -2.75
C ASN A 77 -7.31 0.50 -3.69
N THR A 78 -7.81 1.51 -4.39
CA THR A 78 -7.08 2.18 -5.47
C THR A 78 -6.92 3.67 -5.20
N LEU A 79 -5.69 4.16 -5.26
CA LEU A 79 -5.30 5.55 -5.14
C LEU A 79 -4.63 5.98 -6.44
N ILE A 80 -5.08 7.07 -7.05
CA ILE A 80 -4.47 7.64 -8.26
C ILE A 80 -4.00 9.05 -7.93
N ILE A 81 -2.72 9.30 -8.18
CA ILE A 81 -2.03 10.55 -7.91
C ILE A 81 -1.45 11.07 -9.22
N SER A 82 -1.65 12.34 -9.53
CA SER A 82 -0.85 13.06 -10.53
C SER A 82 0.28 13.82 -9.87
N GLY A 83 1.32 14.16 -10.62
CA GLY A 83 2.40 15.04 -10.14
C GLY A 83 3.65 14.91 -10.99
N ASN A 84 4.81 15.29 -10.45
CA ASN A 84 6.11 15.03 -11.05
C ASN A 84 6.91 14.13 -10.12
N LEU A 85 6.86 12.82 -10.35
CA LEU A 85 7.62 11.87 -9.55
C LEU A 85 9.12 12.01 -9.84
N LYS A 86 9.92 12.18 -8.79
CA LYS A 86 11.39 12.17 -8.84
C LYS A 86 11.98 10.91 -8.23
N ASN A 87 11.38 10.44 -7.13
CA ASN A 87 11.85 9.28 -6.41
C ASN A 87 10.67 8.54 -5.75
N PHE A 88 10.81 7.23 -5.56
CA PHE A 88 9.92 6.46 -4.70
C PHE A 88 10.71 5.44 -3.87
N GLU A 89 10.25 5.19 -2.66
CA GLU A 89 10.85 4.23 -1.74
C GLU A 89 9.78 3.35 -1.10
N CYS A 90 10.08 2.07 -0.93
CA CYS A 90 9.20 1.12 -0.24
C CYS A 90 9.88 0.67 1.05
N GLU A 91 9.39 1.16 2.18
CA GLU A 91 9.87 0.79 3.51
C GLU A 91 8.98 -0.32 4.08
N GLY A 92 9.47 -1.55 4.08
CA GLY A 92 8.76 -2.67 4.70
C GLY A 92 8.63 -2.50 6.21
N TYR A 93 7.50 -2.95 6.79
CA TYR A 93 7.42 -3.08 8.23
C TYR A 93 8.43 -4.14 8.69
N ARG A 94 9.42 -3.75 9.51
CA ARG A 94 10.38 -4.69 10.08
C ARG A 94 9.61 -5.76 10.85
N LYS A 95 9.59 -7.00 10.34
CA LYS A 95 9.18 -8.15 11.15
C LYS A 95 10.30 -8.44 12.13
N TYR A 96 9.99 -8.28 13.41
CA TYR A 96 10.72 -8.74 14.60
C TYR A 96 12.21 -9.03 14.39
N GLY A 97 13.05 -8.12 14.87
CA GLY A 97 14.41 -8.48 15.23
C GLY A 97 14.39 -9.64 16.23
N LYS A 98 15.11 -10.70 15.88
CA LYS A 98 15.91 -11.45 16.84
C LYS A 98 17.36 -11.26 16.44
#